data_AF-A0A4P1R823-F1
#
_entry.id   AF-A0A4P1R823-F1
#
_cell.length_a   1.000
_cell.length_b   1.000
_cell.length_c   1.000
_cell.angle_alpha   90.00
_cell.angle_beta   90.00
_cell.angle_gamma   90.00
#
_symmetry.space_group_name_H-M   'P 1'
#
loop_
_entity.id
_entity.type
_entity.pdbx_description
1 polymer ?
#
loop_
_entity_poly.entity_id
_entity_poly.type
_entity_poly.pdbx_seq_one_letter_code
_entity_poly.pdbx_strand_id
1 'polypeptide(L)'
;MRGCVFVDSIPSQKDHASNDTTLPPLCVSQNTSRFHYTYRGGLRSAIRVARVVKEIVALNHSDVRWYVFGDDDTIFFTENLVKTLSKYDHRLWYYVGAISESIKQNWFFSFGMAYGGGGFAISSSLAKVLAKVFDSCIERYPYLYGSDARVYSCITELGVALTLEPGFHQIDLQGNMFGLLAAHPVTPLLSLHHLEYTNPIFPNMTTTKALQHLFEAANVDSQRLLQQTVCYHKQFSWTISVSWGYAIQVFPNNMLLPDVLKVQETFKAWVPDKALAGAYSFNTRPLQRDPSKIPIIFYLVNVSSGEDGIIISNYKKSFQYRSYKMASLQKMEVIKVFTNKLDLSIKQMEAPRRHCCDVLLSRASDQMEITIREFFQYPPKHKVIEVSKAGYDSCQPSNPIQSYNDGTTTIPLTPEGKRYFICGTIGHCRQGMKLEIDTLDSATSASPEASPSPALSPEISITPFLLQKKILLQWPNLLTLFPKCRVLHSKHIWKVLNSLQAIPPMNLQPLPRL
;
A
#
# COMPACT_ATOMS: atom_id res chain seq x y z
N MET A 1 -15.34 6.54 -16.43
CA MET A 1 -15.61 7.59 -15.43
C MET A 1 -16.41 8.70 -16.05
N ARG A 2 -17.21 9.42 -15.28
CA ARG A 2 -17.89 10.65 -15.72
C ARG A 2 -17.21 11.82 -15.01
N GLY A 3 -16.91 12.89 -15.74
CA GLY A 3 -16.20 14.04 -15.20
C GLY A 3 -15.81 14.99 -16.33
N CYS A 4 -15.12 16.07 -15.97
CA CYS A 4 -14.64 17.08 -16.90
C CYS A 4 -13.37 17.73 -16.36
N VAL A 5 -12.59 18.34 -17.26
CA VAL A 5 -11.46 19.19 -16.91
C VAL A 5 -11.98 20.59 -16.68
N PHE A 6 -11.75 21.15 -15.49
CA PHE A 6 -12.21 22.48 -15.14
C PHE A 6 -11.25 23.55 -15.65
N VAL A 7 -11.77 24.48 -16.44
CA VAL A 7 -11.05 25.61 -17.02
C VAL A 7 -11.68 26.93 -16.57
N ASP A 8 -10.94 28.03 -16.68
CA ASP A 8 -11.45 29.37 -16.39
C ASP A 8 -12.27 29.97 -17.54
N SER A 9 -11.97 29.54 -18.78
CA SER A 9 -12.67 29.89 -20.01
C SER A 9 -12.46 28.79 -21.06
N ILE A 10 -13.38 28.68 -22.02
CA ILE A 10 -13.22 27.75 -23.14
C ILE A 10 -12.22 28.36 -24.14
N PRO A 11 -11.17 27.63 -24.57
CA PRO A 11 -10.27 28.09 -25.62
C PRO A 11 -11.03 28.45 -26.91
N SER A 12 -10.53 29.44 -27.66
CA SER A 12 -11.18 29.89 -28.89
C SER A 12 -11.26 28.78 -29.95
N GLN A 13 -12.34 28.75 -30.75
CA GLN A 13 -12.68 27.72 -31.75
C GLN A 13 -11.57 27.26 -32.73
N LYS A 14 -10.46 28.02 -32.88
CA LYS A 14 -9.32 27.61 -33.70
C LYS A 14 -8.52 26.43 -33.12
N ASP A 15 -8.69 26.13 -31.83
CA ASP A 15 -8.09 24.97 -31.16
C ASP A 15 -9.08 23.77 -31.06
N HIS A 16 -10.33 23.97 -31.47
CA HIS A 16 -11.34 22.91 -31.56
C HIS A 16 -11.26 22.19 -32.92
N ALA A 17 -10.16 21.48 -33.14
CA ALA A 17 -10.03 20.54 -34.24
C ALA A 17 -9.84 19.11 -33.71
N SER A 18 -10.79 18.63 -32.91
CA SER A 18 -11.23 17.22 -32.99
C SER A 18 -12.49 17.01 -32.17
N ASN A 19 -13.49 16.35 -32.76
CA ASN A 19 -14.54 15.64 -32.02
C ASN A 19 -13.93 14.36 -31.41
N ASP A 20 -12.81 14.49 -30.71
CA ASP A 20 -12.15 13.35 -30.10
C ASP A 20 -12.87 13.00 -28.80
N THR A 21 -13.74 12.00 -28.89
CA THR A 21 -14.48 11.48 -27.74
C THR A 21 -13.59 10.77 -26.72
N THR A 22 -12.29 10.64 -26.97
CA THR A 22 -11.34 10.04 -26.02
C THR A 22 -10.89 11.00 -24.92
N LEU A 23 -11.01 12.31 -25.13
CA LEU A 23 -10.69 13.32 -24.12
C LEU A 23 -11.89 13.64 -23.22
N PRO A 24 -11.67 13.94 -21.93
CA PRO A 24 -12.74 14.39 -21.05
C PRO A 24 -13.29 15.74 -21.53
N PRO A 25 -14.60 16.00 -21.35
CA PRO A 25 -15.18 17.30 -21.69
C PRO A 25 -14.59 18.42 -20.81
N LEU A 26 -14.65 19.66 -21.30
CA LEU A 26 -14.27 20.85 -20.53
C LEU A 26 -15.45 21.41 -19.74
N CYS A 27 -15.22 21.82 -18.49
CA CYS A 27 -16.18 22.52 -17.64
C CYS A 27 -15.65 23.91 -17.28
N VAL A 28 -16.47 24.95 -17.41
CA VAL A 28 -16.06 26.30 -17.02
C VAL A 28 -16.40 26.54 -15.55
N SER A 29 -15.38 26.84 -14.76
CA SER A 29 -15.57 27.22 -13.36
C SER A 29 -16.09 28.65 -13.24
N GLN A 30 -17.02 28.89 -12.32
CA GLN A 30 -17.75 30.16 -12.27
C GLN A 30 -16.87 31.32 -11.75
N ASN A 31 -17.44 32.52 -11.74
CA ASN A 31 -16.79 33.71 -11.22
C ASN A 31 -16.59 33.63 -9.70
N THR A 32 -15.34 33.79 -9.25
CA THR A 32 -14.96 33.78 -7.83
C THR A 32 -14.54 35.15 -7.30
N SER A 33 -14.72 36.25 -8.05
CA SER A 33 -14.26 37.61 -7.69
C SER A 33 -14.80 38.12 -6.35
N ARG A 34 -15.94 37.60 -5.89
CA ARG A 34 -16.54 37.98 -4.60
C ARG A 34 -15.77 37.48 -3.37
N PHE A 35 -14.96 36.43 -3.49
CA PHE A 35 -14.23 35.84 -2.36
C PHE A 35 -12.94 36.59 -2.08
N HIS A 36 -12.63 36.85 -0.82
CA HIS A 36 -11.36 37.48 -0.45
C HIS A 36 -10.18 36.50 -0.59
N TYR A 37 -9.03 37.02 -1.01
CA TYR A 37 -7.75 36.30 -1.08
C TYR A 37 -6.65 37.17 -0.49
N THR A 38 -6.10 36.78 0.65
CA THR A 38 -5.16 37.60 1.44
C THR A 38 -3.76 37.00 1.52
N TYR A 39 -3.55 35.77 1.05
CA TYR A 39 -2.22 35.15 1.04
C TYR A 39 -1.29 35.86 0.05
N ARG A 40 -0.15 36.37 0.56
CA ARG A 40 0.82 37.10 -0.27
C ARG A 40 1.67 36.13 -1.10
N GLY A 41 1.79 36.41 -2.40
CA GLY A 41 2.64 35.64 -3.31
C GLY A 41 2.05 34.32 -3.82
N GLY A 42 0.79 34.01 -3.52
CA GLY A 42 0.06 32.89 -4.14
C GLY A 42 -0.91 33.35 -5.23
N LEU A 43 -1.49 32.40 -5.96
CA LEU A 43 -2.39 32.68 -7.07
C LEU A 43 -3.85 32.66 -6.61
N ARG A 44 -4.59 33.75 -6.91
CA ARG A 44 -6.03 33.85 -6.60
C ARG A 44 -6.86 32.77 -7.30
N SER A 45 -6.36 32.19 -8.39
CA SER A 45 -6.98 31.05 -9.09
C SER A 45 -7.19 29.83 -8.18
N ALA A 46 -6.43 29.71 -7.08
CA ALA A 46 -6.62 28.66 -6.08
C ALA A 46 -8.05 28.61 -5.48
N ILE A 47 -8.74 29.76 -5.39
CA ILE A 47 -10.15 29.80 -4.96
C ILE A 47 -11.03 29.09 -5.99
N ARG A 48 -10.75 29.31 -7.27
CA ARG A 48 -11.50 28.71 -8.38
C ARG A 48 -11.30 27.19 -8.40
N VAL A 49 -10.05 26.73 -8.29
CA VAL A 49 -9.73 25.30 -8.19
C VAL A 49 -10.41 24.65 -6.98
N ALA A 50 -10.39 25.28 -5.80
CA ALA A 50 -11.09 24.75 -4.63
C ALA A 50 -12.60 24.61 -4.87
N ARG A 51 -13.21 25.59 -5.55
CA ARG A 51 -14.66 25.64 -5.79
C ARG A 51 -15.16 24.55 -6.74
N VAL A 52 -14.27 23.89 -7.48
CA VAL A 52 -14.59 22.73 -8.32
C VAL A 52 -15.30 21.63 -7.51
N VAL A 53 -14.97 21.43 -6.23
CA VAL A 53 -15.63 20.42 -5.38
C VAL A 53 -17.14 20.66 -5.20
N LYS A 54 -17.57 21.93 -5.24
CA LYS A 54 -18.98 22.32 -5.23
C LYS A 54 -19.58 22.24 -6.63
N GLU A 55 -18.85 22.71 -7.63
CA GLU A 55 -19.36 22.86 -9.00
C GLU A 55 -19.62 21.50 -9.66
N ILE A 56 -18.77 20.49 -9.43
CA ILE A 56 -19.00 19.14 -9.93
C ILE A 56 -20.26 18.49 -9.35
N VAL A 57 -20.61 18.79 -8.09
CA VAL A 57 -21.84 18.32 -7.46
C VAL A 57 -23.06 19.00 -8.10
N ALA A 58 -22.92 20.28 -8.49
CA ALA A 58 -23.97 21.04 -9.15
C ALA A 58 -24.30 20.54 -10.56
N LEU A 59 -23.40 19.80 -11.22
CA LEU A 59 -23.70 19.12 -12.49
C LEU A 59 -24.73 17.98 -12.35
N ASN A 60 -25.03 17.56 -11.12
CA ASN A 60 -26.13 16.65 -10.78
C ASN A 60 -26.15 15.33 -11.58
N HIS A 61 -24.98 14.73 -11.80
CA HIS A 61 -24.89 13.39 -12.37
C HIS A 61 -25.60 12.35 -11.49
N SER A 62 -26.41 11.48 -12.10
CA SER A 62 -27.12 10.40 -11.38
C SER A 62 -26.14 9.35 -10.82
N ASP A 63 -26.47 8.68 -9.73
CA ASP A 63 -25.75 7.48 -9.24
C ASP A 63 -24.24 7.67 -8.95
N VAL A 64 -23.81 8.88 -8.61
CA VAL A 64 -22.41 9.14 -8.20
C VAL A 64 -22.18 8.61 -6.78
N ARG A 65 -21.19 7.72 -6.63
CA ARG A 65 -20.74 7.18 -5.34
C ARG A 65 -19.54 7.93 -4.77
N TRP A 66 -18.60 8.31 -5.65
CA TRP A 66 -17.37 8.99 -5.29
C TRP A 66 -17.10 10.14 -6.25
N TYR A 67 -16.63 11.26 -5.70
CA TYR A 67 -16.06 12.36 -6.47
C TYR A 67 -14.55 12.30 -6.27
N VAL A 68 -13.79 12.24 -7.36
CA VAL A 68 -12.32 12.15 -7.35
C VAL A 68 -11.77 13.42 -8.00
N PHE A 69 -10.77 14.00 -7.37
CA PHE A 69 -10.10 15.23 -7.80
C PHE A 69 -8.61 14.95 -7.96
N GLY A 70 -8.00 15.60 -8.94
CA GLY A 70 -6.58 15.58 -9.22
C GLY A 70 -6.22 16.77 -10.12
N ASP A 71 -4.93 17.06 -10.21
CA ASP A 71 -4.40 18.10 -11.08
C ASP A 71 -4.32 17.60 -12.55
N ASP A 72 -4.08 18.49 -13.50
CA ASP A 72 -4.07 18.18 -14.94
C ASP A 72 -2.88 17.32 -15.38
N ASP A 73 -1.86 17.19 -14.53
CA ASP A 73 -0.70 16.32 -14.67
C ASP A 73 -0.73 15.11 -13.70
N THR A 74 -1.88 14.86 -13.07
CA THR A 74 -2.11 13.68 -12.22
C THR A 74 -2.57 12.49 -13.05
N ILE A 75 -1.90 11.35 -12.89
CA ILE A 75 -2.23 10.11 -13.58
C ILE A 75 -2.90 9.15 -12.60
N PHE A 76 -4.15 8.76 -12.87
CA PHE A 76 -4.88 7.81 -12.04
C PHE A 76 -4.85 6.37 -12.61
N PHE A 77 -4.62 5.40 -11.72
CA PHE A 77 -4.77 3.98 -12.00
C PHE A 77 -6.21 3.56 -11.68
N THR A 78 -7.07 3.79 -12.66
CA THR A 78 -8.53 3.84 -12.49
C THR A 78 -9.15 2.55 -11.94
N GLU A 79 -8.68 1.38 -12.37
CA GLU A 79 -9.15 0.08 -11.84
C GLU A 79 -8.79 -0.07 -10.36
N ASN A 80 -7.55 0.27 -9.99
CA ASN A 80 -7.09 0.24 -8.61
C ASN A 80 -7.85 1.23 -7.72
N LEU A 81 -8.11 2.44 -8.25
CA LEU A 81 -8.88 3.48 -7.57
C LEU A 81 -10.30 3.00 -7.26
N VAL A 82 -11.02 2.48 -8.27
CA VAL A 82 -12.38 1.95 -8.08
C VAL A 82 -12.37 0.78 -7.09
N LYS A 83 -11.41 -0.15 -7.24
CA LYS A 83 -11.27 -1.31 -6.35
C LYS A 83 -11.02 -0.85 -4.91
N THR A 84 -10.13 0.10 -4.69
CA THR A 84 -9.78 0.62 -3.36
C THR A 84 -10.96 1.35 -2.73
N LEU A 85 -11.64 2.22 -3.46
CA LEU A 85 -12.82 2.93 -2.96
C LEU A 85 -14.01 2.00 -2.67
N SER A 86 -14.04 0.80 -3.26
CA SER A 86 -15.10 -0.18 -2.99
C SER A 86 -15.08 -0.76 -1.57
N LYS A 87 -13.97 -0.62 -0.82
CA LYS A 87 -13.89 -1.05 0.58
C LYS A 87 -14.61 -0.11 1.55
N TYR A 88 -14.99 1.08 1.09
CA TYR A 88 -15.64 2.09 1.90
C TYR A 88 -17.13 2.23 1.56
N ASP A 89 -17.98 2.38 2.58
CA ASP A 89 -19.39 2.71 2.38
C ASP A 89 -19.54 4.19 2.00
N HIS A 90 -19.69 4.46 0.71
CA HIS A 90 -19.89 5.81 0.15
C HIS A 90 -21.10 6.58 0.68
N ARG A 91 -21.99 5.94 1.46
CA ARG A 91 -23.09 6.59 2.19
C ARG A 91 -22.64 7.27 3.48
N LEU A 92 -21.49 6.86 4.02
CA LEU A 92 -20.81 7.50 5.15
C LEU A 92 -19.86 8.60 4.67
N TRP A 93 -19.45 9.48 5.58
CA TRP A 93 -18.59 10.63 5.26
C TRP A 93 -17.12 10.23 5.23
N TYR A 94 -16.59 10.06 4.03
CA TYR A 94 -15.18 9.80 3.79
C TYR A 94 -14.52 10.90 2.97
N TYR A 95 -13.33 11.31 3.44
CA TYR A 95 -12.33 12.09 2.73
C TYR A 95 -11.07 11.22 2.62
N VAL A 96 -10.77 10.73 1.42
CA VAL A 96 -9.78 9.68 1.16
C VAL A 96 -8.65 10.23 0.31
N GLY A 97 -7.40 10.01 0.69
CA GLY A 97 -6.25 10.49 -0.07
C GLY A 97 -4.93 10.23 0.66
N ALA A 98 -3.86 10.90 0.24
CA ALA A 98 -2.56 10.80 0.89
C ALA A 98 -1.93 12.17 1.21
N ILE A 99 -1.06 12.15 2.23
CA ILE A 99 -0.17 13.26 2.54
C ILE A 99 0.99 13.31 1.53
N SER A 100 1.74 14.41 1.50
CA SER A 100 2.93 14.53 0.67
C SER A 100 4.06 13.62 1.15
N GLU A 101 4.90 13.15 0.23
CA GLU A 101 6.20 12.51 0.51
C GLU A 101 7.17 13.46 1.25
N SER A 102 6.95 14.77 1.14
CA SER A 102 7.77 15.81 1.76
C SER A 102 7.26 16.18 3.16
N ILE A 103 8.08 15.92 4.19
CA ILE A 103 7.78 16.35 5.56
C ILE A 103 7.60 17.87 5.64
N LYS A 104 8.39 18.64 4.89
CA LYS A 104 8.31 20.09 4.89
C LYS A 104 6.95 20.58 4.40
N GLN A 105 6.43 19.97 3.34
CA GLN A 105 5.11 20.29 2.82
C GLN A 105 4.04 19.96 3.85
N ASN A 106 4.10 18.77 4.45
CA ASN A 106 3.13 18.34 5.46
C ASN A 106 3.14 19.23 6.71
N TRP A 107 4.33 19.68 7.13
CA TRP A 107 4.47 20.59 8.27
C TRP A 107 3.92 21.98 7.99
N PHE A 108 4.13 22.49 6.77
CA PHE A 108 3.65 23.82 6.37
C PHE A 108 2.13 23.84 6.11
N PHE A 109 1.59 22.80 5.49
CA PHE A 109 0.16 22.74 5.14
C PHE A 109 -0.65 21.96 6.18
N SER A 110 -0.55 20.63 6.21
CA SER A 110 -1.16 19.79 7.27
C SER A 110 -0.80 18.31 7.07
N PHE A 111 -0.61 17.58 8.16
CA PHE A 111 -0.57 16.10 8.17
C PHE A 111 -1.96 15.45 8.06
N GLY A 112 -3.03 16.24 8.12
CA GLY A 112 -4.42 15.79 7.97
C GLY A 112 -5.03 16.12 6.60
N MET A 113 -4.26 16.68 5.66
CA MET A 113 -4.74 17.08 4.34
C MET A 113 -4.32 16.05 3.29
N ALA A 114 -5.25 15.63 2.43
CA ALA A 114 -4.89 15.01 1.17
C ALA A 114 -4.42 16.09 0.19
N TYR A 115 -3.30 15.85 -0.48
CA TYR A 115 -2.76 16.79 -1.46
C TYR A 115 -3.44 16.61 -2.82
N GLY A 116 -3.77 17.72 -3.47
CA GLY A 116 -4.56 17.79 -4.71
C GLY A 116 -3.87 17.09 -5.87
N GLY A 117 -2.58 17.33 -6.07
CA GLY A 117 -1.78 16.67 -7.10
C GLY A 117 -1.69 15.16 -6.92
N GLY A 118 -1.53 14.67 -5.69
CA GLY A 118 -1.61 13.24 -5.39
C GLY A 118 -3.01 12.70 -5.65
N GLY A 119 -4.02 13.55 -5.70
CA GLY A 119 -5.40 13.20 -5.89
C GLY A 119 -6.07 12.76 -4.59
N PHE A 120 -7.37 13.03 -4.52
CA PHE A 120 -8.20 12.63 -3.39
C PHE A 120 -9.62 12.31 -3.84
N ALA A 121 -10.33 11.54 -3.02
CA ALA A 121 -11.71 11.19 -3.22
C ALA A 121 -12.57 11.61 -2.03
N ILE A 122 -13.77 12.09 -2.31
CA ILE A 122 -14.81 12.32 -1.30
C ILE A 122 -16.03 11.47 -1.62
N SER A 123 -16.59 10.86 -0.58
CA SER A 123 -17.86 10.14 -0.66
C SER A 123 -18.99 11.06 -1.15
N SER A 124 -19.93 10.50 -1.90
CA SER A 124 -21.10 11.24 -2.41
C SER A 124 -21.92 11.90 -1.30
N SER A 125 -22.07 11.23 -0.16
CA SER A 125 -22.76 11.76 1.03
C SER A 125 -22.06 13.01 1.57
N LEU A 126 -20.73 13.01 1.72
CA LEU A 126 -19.95 14.16 2.16
C LEU A 126 -19.98 15.29 1.14
N ALA A 127 -19.79 14.98 -0.15
CA ALA A 127 -19.75 15.97 -1.23
C ALA A 127 -21.04 16.82 -1.27
N LYS A 128 -22.21 16.19 -1.11
CA LYS A 128 -23.51 16.86 -1.10
C LYS A 128 -23.69 17.82 0.07
N VAL A 129 -23.11 17.52 1.23
CA VAL A 129 -23.15 18.41 2.41
C VAL A 129 -22.13 19.53 2.24
N LEU A 130 -20.90 19.17 1.87
CA LEU A 130 -19.81 20.11 1.61
C LEU A 130 -20.22 21.19 0.60
N ALA A 131 -20.81 20.80 -0.53
CA ALA A 131 -21.23 21.73 -1.59
C ALA A 131 -22.22 22.80 -1.11
N LYS A 132 -23.08 22.50 -0.13
CA LYS A 132 -24.05 23.46 0.44
C LYS A 132 -23.37 24.55 1.28
N VAL A 133 -22.32 24.18 2.02
CA VAL A 133 -21.63 25.08 2.94
C VAL A 133 -20.36 25.71 2.35
N PHE A 134 -19.85 25.16 1.24
CA PHE A 134 -18.50 25.43 0.71
C PHE A 134 -18.20 26.91 0.51
N ASP A 135 -19.11 27.64 -0.15
CA ASP A 135 -18.92 29.07 -0.43
C ASP A 135 -18.80 29.89 0.87
N SER A 136 -19.57 29.57 1.91
CA SER A 136 -19.46 30.27 3.20
C SER A 136 -18.15 29.93 3.92
N CYS A 137 -17.67 28.69 3.74
CA CYS A 137 -16.43 28.22 4.34
C CYS A 137 -15.20 28.88 3.73
N ILE A 138 -15.06 28.89 2.41
CA ILE A 138 -13.87 29.47 1.77
C ILE A 138 -13.72 30.98 2.04
N GLU A 139 -14.82 31.68 2.33
CA GLU A 139 -14.83 33.08 2.78
C GLU A 139 -14.16 33.28 4.15
N ARG A 140 -14.22 32.27 5.04
CA ARG A 140 -13.55 32.30 6.36
C ARG A 140 -12.05 32.07 6.27
N TYR A 141 -11.57 31.51 5.16
CA TYR A 141 -10.18 31.12 4.97
C TYR A 141 -9.48 31.86 3.81
N PRO A 142 -9.54 33.22 3.75
CA PRO A 142 -8.93 33.97 2.66
C PRO A 142 -7.39 33.92 2.70
N TYR A 143 -6.83 33.61 3.86
CA TYR A 143 -5.39 33.55 4.12
C TYR A 143 -4.73 32.23 3.73
N LEU A 144 -5.47 31.22 3.27
CA LEU A 144 -4.86 29.96 2.85
C LEU A 144 -4.17 30.10 1.49
N TYR A 145 -3.06 29.38 1.29
CA TYR A 145 -2.30 29.40 0.05
C TYR A 145 -3.09 28.76 -1.11
N GLY A 146 -3.21 27.43 -1.11
CA GLY A 146 -3.73 26.66 -2.24
C GLY A 146 -5.20 26.29 -2.15
N SER A 147 -5.67 25.58 -3.16
CA SER A 147 -7.01 24.97 -3.21
C SER A 147 -7.19 23.90 -2.14
N ASP A 148 -6.18 23.05 -2.00
CA ASP A 148 -6.26 21.83 -1.19
C ASP A 148 -6.46 22.18 0.27
N ALA A 149 -5.71 23.16 0.77
CA ALA A 149 -5.86 23.69 2.12
C ALA A 149 -7.28 24.22 2.39
N ARG A 150 -7.92 24.84 1.40
CA ARG A 150 -9.31 25.33 1.52
C ARG A 150 -10.30 24.18 1.56
N VAL A 151 -10.17 23.22 0.64
CA VAL A 151 -11.03 22.02 0.62
C VAL A 151 -10.91 21.28 1.94
N TYR A 152 -9.68 21.01 2.38
CA TYR A 152 -9.38 20.37 3.66
C TYR A 152 -9.98 21.14 4.85
N SER A 153 -9.82 22.46 4.91
CA SER A 153 -10.37 23.27 6.00
C SER A 153 -11.90 23.16 6.06
N CYS A 154 -12.58 23.19 4.91
CA CYS A 154 -14.03 23.04 4.85
C CYS A 154 -14.51 21.63 5.22
N ILE A 155 -13.77 20.59 4.85
CA ILE A 155 -14.06 19.21 5.27
C ILE A 155 -13.83 19.06 6.79
N THR A 156 -12.80 19.71 7.32
CA THR A 156 -12.48 19.72 8.76
C THR A 156 -13.55 20.44 9.59
N GLU A 157 -14.13 21.54 9.09
CA GLU A 157 -15.27 22.19 9.75
C GLU A 157 -16.49 21.26 9.87
N LEU A 158 -16.64 20.30 8.95
CA LEU A 158 -17.68 19.26 9.02
C LEU A 158 -17.30 18.10 9.96
N GLY A 159 -16.13 18.14 10.61
CA GLY A 159 -15.67 17.12 11.54
C GLY A 159 -15.15 15.84 10.88
N VAL A 160 -14.80 15.88 9.59
CA VAL A 160 -14.30 14.70 8.86
C VAL A 160 -12.77 14.75 8.76
N ALA A 161 -12.12 13.69 9.23
CA ALA A 161 -10.67 13.51 9.13
C ALA A 161 -10.27 12.77 7.84
N LEU A 162 -9.00 12.92 7.47
CA LEU A 162 -8.40 12.18 6.36
C LEU A 162 -8.39 10.68 6.63
N THR A 163 -8.92 9.91 5.68
CA THR A 163 -8.75 8.48 5.55
C THR A 163 -7.55 8.23 4.64
N LEU A 164 -6.43 7.79 5.23
CA LEU A 164 -5.16 7.66 4.54
C LEU A 164 -5.13 6.45 3.59
N GLU A 165 -4.88 6.69 2.31
CA GLU A 165 -4.61 5.67 1.29
C GLU A 165 -3.22 5.87 0.70
N PRO A 166 -2.21 5.10 1.13
CA PRO A 166 -0.80 5.31 0.74
C PRO A 166 -0.47 5.08 -0.75
N GLY A 167 -1.46 4.68 -1.57
CA GLY A 167 -1.27 4.51 -3.01
C GLY A 167 -1.51 5.78 -3.83
N PHE A 168 -1.98 6.86 -3.22
CA PHE A 168 -1.94 8.18 -3.83
C PHE A 168 -0.56 8.79 -3.62
N HIS A 169 0.06 9.31 -4.69
CA HIS A 169 1.41 9.89 -4.63
C HIS A 169 1.43 11.32 -5.15
N GLN A 170 1.75 12.27 -4.27
CA GLN A 170 1.94 13.69 -4.61
C GLN A 170 3.27 13.91 -5.35
N ILE A 171 4.29 13.09 -5.06
CA ILE A 171 5.62 13.13 -5.68
C ILE A 171 6.24 14.54 -5.59
N ASP A 172 6.22 15.13 -4.40
CA ASP A 172 7.02 16.33 -4.09
C ASP A 172 8.50 15.94 -3.94
N LEU A 173 9.09 15.42 -5.02
CA LEU A 173 10.46 14.93 -5.14
C LEU A 173 11.00 15.31 -6.52
N GLN A 174 12.33 15.43 -6.64
CA GLN A 174 13.01 15.76 -7.89
C GLN A 174 13.98 14.67 -8.33
N GLY A 175 14.21 14.59 -9.64
CA GLY A 175 15.23 13.71 -10.22
C GLY A 175 14.78 12.26 -10.34
N ASN A 176 15.59 11.32 -9.86
CA ASN A 176 15.35 9.89 -10.09
C ASN A 176 14.44 9.28 -9.01
N MET A 177 13.19 9.00 -9.37
CA MET A 177 12.18 8.40 -8.47
C MET A 177 12.26 6.88 -8.31
N PHE A 178 13.28 6.21 -8.87
CA PHE A 178 13.43 4.76 -8.84
C PHE A 178 13.19 4.15 -7.46
N GLY A 179 13.81 4.70 -6.41
CA GLY A 179 13.70 4.15 -5.06
C GLY A 179 12.29 4.25 -4.47
N LEU A 180 11.52 5.29 -4.80
CA LEU A 180 10.13 5.45 -4.37
C LEU A 180 9.26 4.37 -5.02
N LEU A 181 9.34 4.25 -6.35
CA LEU A 181 8.53 3.28 -7.10
C LEU A 181 8.92 1.82 -6.80
N ALA A 182 10.22 1.53 -6.68
CA ALA A 182 10.72 0.17 -6.42
C ALA A 182 10.38 -0.33 -5.00
N ALA A 183 10.06 0.58 -4.08
CA ALA A 183 9.67 0.29 -2.70
C ALA A 183 8.23 0.74 -2.41
N HIS A 184 7.37 0.78 -3.43
CA HIS A 184 5.96 1.12 -3.27
C HIS A 184 5.32 0.25 -2.18
N PRO A 185 4.47 0.81 -1.31
CA PRO A 185 3.82 0.08 -0.23
C PRO A 185 3.00 -1.12 -0.72
N VAL A 186 2.64 -2.00 0.20
CA VAL A 186 1.73 -3.13 -0.05
C VAL A 186 0.28 -2.63 -0.13
N THR A 187 -0.01 -1.86 -1.16
CA THR A 187 -1.33 -1.33 -1.50
C THR A 187 -1.39 -1.20 -3.03
N PRO A 188 -2.58 -1.18 -3.65
CA PRO A 188 -2.68 -0.80 -5.05
C PRO A 188 -2.14 0.62 -5.27
N LEU A 189 -1.38 0.81 -6.36
CA LEU A 189 -1.00 2.14 -6.83
C LEU A 189 -2.25 2.85 -7.35
N LEU A 190 -2.53 4.08 -6.88
CA LEU A 190 -3.76 4.82 -7.19
C LEU A 190 -3.49 6.02 -8.09
N SER A 191 -2.40 6.73 -7.85
CA SER A 191 -2.02 7.89 -8.67
C SER A 191 -0.52 8.14 -8.66
N LEU A 192 -0.05 8.88 -9.66
CA LEU A 192 1.27 9.49 -9.72
C LEU A 192 1.11 10.94 -10.21
N HIS A 193 1.86 11.87 -9.64
CA HIS A 193 1.76 13.30 -9.93
C HIS A 193 3.12 13.88 -10.36
N HIS A 194 3.12 14.99 -11.09
CA HIS A 194 4.31 15.79 -11.39
C HIS A 194 5.45 15.04 -12.09
N LEU A 195 5.13 14.02 -12.90
CA LEU A 195 6.13 13.18 -13.55
C LEU A 195 7.03 13.95 -14.53
N GLU A 196 6.60 15.12 -15.01
CA GLU A 196 7.36 16.00 -15.88
C GLU A 196 8.60 16.64 -15.20
N TYR A 197 8.61 16.72 -13.86
CA TYR A 197 9.74 17.23 -13.07
C TYR A 197 10.70 16.13 -12.60
N THR A 198 10.46 14.89 -13.05
CA THR A 198 11.25 13.72 -12.69
C THR A 198 11.91 13.11 -13.91
N ASN A 199 12.97 12.33 -13.68
CA ASN A 199 13.59 11.58 -14.74
C ASN A 199 12.62 10.50 -15.24
N PRO A 200 12.64 10.14 -16.53
CA PRO A 200 11.88 9.01 -17.04
C PRO A 200 12.11 7.75 -16.21
N ILE A 201 11.02 7.07 -15.84
CA ILE A 201 11.04 5.95 -14.90
C ILE A 201 11.73 4.71 -15.47
N PHE A 202 11.76 4.58 -16.80
CA PHE A 202 12.49 3.55 -17.54
C PHE A 202 13.68 4.16 -18.30
N PRO A 203 14.82 3.43 -18.38
CA PRO A 203 15.99 3.91 -19.11
C PRO A 203 15.73 4.00 -20.62
N ASN A 204 16.37 4.95 -21.28
CA ASN A 204 16.29 5.15 -22.74
C ASN A 204 14.85 5.40 -23.27
N MET A 205 13.97 5.92 -22.43
CA MET A 205 12.60 6.31 -22.81
C MET A 205 12.35 7.79 -22.45
N THR A 206 11.43 8.43 -23.17
CA THR A 206 10.85 9.71 -22.73
C THR A 206 9.82 9.46 -21.63
N THR A 207 9.43 10.48 -20.86
CA THR A 207 8.42 10.35 -19.80
C THR A 207 7.12 9.73 -20.32
N THR A 208 6.59 10.21 -21.45
CA THR A 208 5.36 9.66 -22.06
C THR A 208 5.51 8.20 -22.47
N LYS A 209 6.63 7.82 -23.10
CA LYS A 209 6.87 6.42 -23.50
C LYS A 209 7.05 5.51 -22.29
N ALA A 210 7.73 5.99 -21.25
CA ALA A 210 7.92 5.27 -20.00
C ALA A 210 6.58 5.03 -19.28
N LEU A 211 5.67 6.00 -19.34
CA LEU A 211 4.31 5.84 -18.84
C LEU A 211 3.51 4.84 -19.65
N GLN A 212 3.49 4.95 -20.98
CA GLN A 212 2.84 3.97 -21.86
C GLN A 212 3.34 2.54 -21.55
N HIS A 213 4.66 2.40 -21.37
CA HIS A 213 5.29 1.13 -21.00
C HIS A 213 4.85 0.61 -19.63
N LEU A 214 4.73 1.47 -18.62
CA LEU A 214 4.18 1.09 -17.31
C LEU A 214 2.72 0.61 -17.43
N PHE A 215 1.93 1.25 -18.29
CA PHE A 215 0.53 0.89 -18.53
C PHE A 215 0.37 -0.46 -19.23
N GLU A 216 1.37 -0.94 -19.99
CA GLU A 216 1.36 -2.32 -20.49
C GLU A 216 1.26 -3.33 -19.34
N ALA A 217 2.00 -3.12 -18.25
CA ALA A 217 1.89 -3.94 -17.03
C ALA A 217 0.60 -3.68 -16.26
N ALA A 218 0.19 -2.40 -16.13
CA ALA A 218 -1.04 -2.03 -15.45
C ALA A 218 -2.28 -2.69 -16.08
N ASN A 219 -2.34 -2.78 -17.41
CA ASN A 219 -3.45 -3.39 -18.15
C ASN A 219 -3.54 -4.92 -17.96
N VAL A 220 -2.45 -5.57 -17.53
CA VAL A 220 -2.43 -7.01 -17.29
C VAL A 220 -2.79 -7.34 -15.84
N ASP A 221 -2.12 -6.72 -14.87
CA ASP A 221 -2.32 -6.92 -13.43
C ASP A 221 -2.08 -5.62 -12.65
N SER A 222 -3.05 -4.69 -12.73
CA SER A 222 -2.99 -3.37 -12.10
C SER A 222 -2.81 -3.45 -10.59
N GLN A 223 -3.45 -4.43 -9.94
CA GLN A 223 -3.50 -4.52 -8.48
C GLN A 223 -2.15 -4.89 -7.88
N ARG A 224 -1.27 -5.56 -8.65
CA ARG A 224 0.10 -5.94 -8.25
C ARG A 224 1.16 -4.88 -8.60
N LEU A 225 0.81 -3.91 -9.45
CA LEU A 225 1.74 -2.93 -9.99
C LEU A 225 2.56 -2.24 -8.89
N LEU A 226 3.87 -2.18 -9.09
CA LEU A 226 4.90 -1.64 -8.19
C LEU A 226 5.08 -2.32 -6.83
N GLN A 227 4.15 -3.18 -6.39
CA GLN A 227 4.22 -3.77 -5.06
C GLN A 227 5.52 -4.56 -4.86
N GLN A 228 6.24 -4.21 -3.79
CA GLN A 228 7.54 -4.78 -3.50
C GLN A 228 7.42 -6.17 -2.85
N THR A 229 7.96 -7.19 -3.52
CA THR A 229 8.12 -8.56 -3.03
C THR A 229 9.60 -8.90 -2.87
N VAL A 230 9.99 -9.63 -1.82
CA VAL A 230 11.40 -9.95 -1.55
C VAL A 230 11.59 -11.46 -1.38
N CYS A 231 12.57 -12.03 -2.08
CA CYS A 231 13.00 -13.42 -1.93
C CYS A 231 14.52 -13.56 -1.97
N TYR A 232 14.98 -14.76 -1.65
CA TYR A 232 16.39 -15.04 -1.40
C TYR A 232 16.89 -16.21 -2.26
N HIS A 233 18.00 -15.99 -2.96
CA HIS A 233 18.68 -17.07 -3.67
C HIS A 233 19.66 -17.76 -2.73
N LYS A 234 19.28 -18.92 -2.20
CA LYS A 234 20.05 -19.61 -1.15
C LYS A 234 21.48 -19.95 -1.55
N GLN A 235 21.68 -20.53 -2.74
CA GLN A 235 23.00 -20.97 -3.20
C GLN A 235 24.04 -19.84 -3.24
N PHE A 236 23.64 -18.65 -3.67
CA PHE A 236 24.54 -17.51 -3.80
C PHE A 236 24.37 -16.46 -2.69
N SER A 237 23.47 -16.71 -1.73
CA SER A 237 23.11 -15.76 -0.67
C SER A 237 22.72 -14.37 -1.21
N TRP A 238 22.02 -14.32 -2.35
CA TRP A 238 21.52 -13.06 -2.90
C TRP A 238 20.15 -12.70 -2.34
N THR A 239 19.86 -11.41 -2.33
CA THR A 239 18.53 -10.89 -2.05
C THR A 239 17.93 -10.31 -3.32
N ILE A 240 16.71 -10.68 -3.65
CA ILE A 240 16.00 -10.22 -4.83
C ILE A 240 14.79 -9.43 -4.36
N SER A 241 14.72 -8.16 -4.75
CA SER A 241 13.57 -7.29 -4.53
C SER A 241 12.87 -7.07 -5.87
N VAL A 242 11.64 -7.56 -5.99
CA VAL A 242 10.80 -7.46 -7.18
C VAL A 242 9.75 -6.37 -6.95
N SER A 243 9.81 -5.28 -7.71
CA SER A 243 8.71 -4.33 -7.88
C SER A 243 8.02 -4.68 -9.18
N TRP A 244 6.92 -5.43 -9.08
CA TRP A 244 6.30 -6.07 -10.24
C TRP A 244 5.78 -5.02 -11.24
N GLY A 245 6.03 -5.26 -12.53
CA GLY A 245 5.66 -4.32 -13.60
C GLY A 245 6.62 -3.13 -13.74
N TYR A 246 7.71 -3.08 -12.96
CA TYR A 246 8.67 -1.98 -13.03
C TYR A 246 10.13 -2.45 -13.05
N ALA A 247 10.66 -2.89 -11.90
CA ALA A 247 12.08 -3.19 -11.78
C ALA A 247 12.38 -4.26 -10.72
N ILE A 248 13.50 -4.95 -10.92
CA ILE A 248 14.04 -5.95 -10.00
C ILE A 248 15.43 -5.53 -9.58
N GLN A 249 15.69 -5.52 -8.27
CA GLN A 249 17.00 -5.31 -7.69
C GLN A 249 17.56 -6.64 -7.20
N VAL A 250 18.72 -7.04 -7.71
CA VAL A 250 19.45 -8.22 -7.25
C VAL A 250 20.66 -7.78 -6.43
N PHE A 251 20.54 -7.90 -5.12
CA PHE A 251 21.60 -7.59 -4.16
C PHE A 251 22.55 -8.78 -4.05
N PRO A 252 23.87 -8.53 -4.11
CA PRO A 252 24.89 -9.58 -4.12
C PRO A 252 25.15 -10.21 -2.75
N ASN A 253 24.34 -9.87 -1.75
CA ASN A 253 24.46 -10.27 -0.37
C ASN A 253 23.09 -10.51 0.26
N ASN A 254 23.09 -11.23 1.38
CA ASN A 254 21.89 -11.47 2.16
C ASN A 254 21.55 -10.19 2.95
N MET A 255 20.44 -9.55 2.58
CA MET A 255 19.92 -8.35 3.23
C MET A 255 18.73 -8.71 4.11
N LEU A 256 18.70 -8.12 5.30
CA LEU A 256 17.54 -8.25 6.18
C LEU A 256 16.35 -7.55 5.54
N LEU A 257 15.19 -8.21 5.60
CA LEU A 257 13.96 -7.71 4.99
C LEU A 257 13.68 -6.23 5.36
N PRO A 258 13.73 -5.79 6.63
CA PRO A 258 13.48 -4.38 6.97
C PRO A 258 14.40 -3.37 6.26
N ASP A 259 15.62 -3.76 5.87
CA ASP A 259 16.54 -2.89 5.14
C ASP A 259 16.32 -2.90 3.63
N VAL A 260 15.71 -3.95 3.09
CA VAL A 260 15.30 -4.02 1.67
C VAL A 260 14.06 -3.18 1.43
N LEU A 261 13.16 -3.09 2.42
CA LEU A 261 11.90 -2.35 2.33
C LEU A 261 12.04 -0.84 2.43
N LYS A 262 13.18 -0.34 2.91
CA LYS A 262 13.44 1.10 2.98
C LYS A 262 13.59 1.67 1.58
N VAL A 263 12.98 2.82 1.36
CA VAL A 263 13.05 3.56 0.10
C VAL A 263 14.50 3.95 -0.17
N GLN A 264 15.05 3.56 -1.30
CA GLN A 264 16.41 3.97 -1.66
C GLN A 264 16.40 5.45 -2.05
N GLU A 265 17.28 6.26 -1.46
CA GLU A 265 17.30 7.70 -1.72
C GLU A 265 17.96 8.03 -3.07
N THR A 266 17.24 7.78 -4.16
CA THR A 266 17.66 8.08 -5.55
C THR A 266 17.24 9.48 -6.02
N PHE A 267 16.38 10.14 -5.26
CA PHE A 267 15.75 11.42 -5.56
C PHE A 267 16.30 12.53 -4.64
N LYS A 268 15.85 13.76 -4.89
CA LYS A 268 16.09 14.93 -4.03
C LYS A 268 14.75 15.47 -3.52
N ALA A 269 14.77 16.16 -2.38
CA ALA A 269 13.59 16.85 -1.86
C ALA A 269 13.10 17.94 -2.83
N TRP A 270 11.78 18.19 -2.86
CA TRP A 270 11.14 19.23 -3.67
C TRP A 270 11.72 20.63 -3.45
N VAL A 271 11.85 21.02 -2.17
CA VAL A 271 12.44 22.29 -1.77
C VAL A 271 13.73 21.98 -1.02
N PRO A 272 14.89 22.49 -1.47
CA PRO A 272 16.13 22.33 -0.74
C PRO A 272 16.01 22.92 0.67
N ASP A 273 16.31 22.10 1.68
CA ASP A 273 16.36 22.52 3.07
C ASP A 273 17.51 21.78 3.75
N LYS A 274 18.47 22.52 4.30
CA LYS A 274 19.63 21.91 4.96
C LYS A 274 19.26 21.25 6.29
N ALA A 275 18.25 21.77 6.99
CA ALA A 275 17.85 21.25 8.31
C ALA A 275 16.98 20.00 8.20
N LEU A 276 16.16 19.92 7.15
CA LEU A 276 15.29 18.78 6.85
C LEU A 276 15.82 17.92 5.69
N ALA A 277 17.12 18.00 5.40
CA ALA A 277 17.74 17.20 4.35
C ALA A 277 17.58 15.70 4.67
N GLY A 278 16.97 14.96 3.75
CA GLY A 278 16.70 13.52 3.93
C GLY A 278 15.48 13.18 4.80
N ALA A 279 14.68 14.18 5.21
CA ALA A 279 13.46 13.96 5.99
C ALA A 279 12.24 13.80 5.06
N TYR A 280 11.69 12.59 5.00
CA TYR A 280 10.53 12.22 4.20
C TYR A 280 9.46 11.57 5.06
N SER A 281 8.22 11.48 4.58
CA SER A 281 7.12 10.80 5.30
C SER A 281 7.27 9.27 5.34
N PHE A 282 8.40 8.75 4.87
CA PHE A 282 8.79 7.34 4.88
C PHE A 282 10.28 7.19 5.23
N ASN A 283 10.67 5.97 5.63
CA ASN A 283 12.05 5.65 5.95
C ASN A 283 12.88 5.40 4.69
N THR A 284 14.02 6.09 4.60
CA THR A 284 14.98 5.91 3.51
C THR A 284 16.17 5.06 3.90
N ARG A 285 16.90 4.60 2.87
CA ARG A 285 18.26 4.07 2.97
C ARG A 285 19.16 4.80 1.98
N PRO A 286 20.43 5.06 2.35
CA PRO A 286 21.36 5.75 1.47
C PRO A 286 21.70 4.91 0.24
N LEU A 287 22.17 5.58 -0.82
CA LEU A 287 22.77 4.91 -1.98
C LEU A 287 24.00 4.11 -1.54
N GLN A 288 24.08 2.86 -2.03
CA GLN A 288 25.22 2.01 -1.72
C GLN A 288 26.48 2.54 -2.42
N ARG A 289 27.52 2.81 -1.63
CA ARG A 289 28.81 3.33 -2.13
C ARG A 289 29.83 2.24 -2.43
N ASP A 290 29.70 1.11 -1.74
CA ASP A 290 30.57 -0.06 -1.93
C ASP A 290 30.20 -0.77 -3.26
N PRO A 291 31.07 -0.76 -4.29
CA PRO A 291 30.78 -1.36 -5.58
C PRO A 291 30.46 -2.86 -5.52
N SER A 292 30.91 -3.55 -4.47
CA SER A 292 30.64 -4.97 -4.25
C SER A 292 29.24 -5.26 -3.69
N LYS A 293 28.53 -4.23 -3.23
CA LYS A 293 27.19 -4.33 -2.63
C LYS A 293 26.12 -3.59 -3.43
N ILE A 294 26.49 -2.91 -4.51
CA ILE A 294 25.53 -2.25 -5.41
C ILE A 294 24.65 -3.33 -6.06
N PRO A 295 23.32 -3.23 -5.96
CA PRO A 295 22.44 -4.17 -6.64
C PRO A 295 22.51 -4.00 -8.15
N ILE A 296 22.39 -5.10 -8.88
CA ILE A 296 22.14 -5.05 -10.32
C ILE A 296 20.63 -4.83 -10.52
N ILE A 297 20.29 -3.89 -11.39
CA ILE A 297 18.91 -3.52 -11.68
C ILE A 297 18.49 -4.13 -13.02
N PHE A 298 17.30 -4.74 -13.04
CA PHE A 298 16.64 -5.23 -14.25
C PHE A 298 15.32 -4.48 -14.41
N TYR A 299 15.07 -3.91 -15.59
CA TYR A 299 13.82 -3.18 -15.88
C TYR A 299 12.88 -4.03 -16.70
N LEU A 300 11.57 -3.85 -16.51
CA LEU A 300 10.54 -4.50 -17.31
C LEU A 300 10.76 -4.20 -18.80
N VAL A 301 10.69 -5.24 -19.62
CA VAL A 301 10.76 -5.13 -21.09
C VAL A 301 9.43 -5.44 -21.74
N ASN A 302 8.72 -6.44 -21.25
CA ASN A 302 7.36 -6.76 -21.69
C ASN A 302 6.66 -7.65 -20.66
N VAL A 303 5.35 -7.74 -20.82
CA VAL A 303 4.47 -8.65 -20.08
C VAL A 303 3.58 -9.38 -21.08
N SER A 304 3.33 -10.67 -20.84
CA SER A 304 2.38 -11.47 -21.61
C SER A 304 1.55 -12.33 -20.67
N SER A 305 0.31 -12.63 -21.04
CA SER A 305 -0.56 -13.58 -20.34
C SER A 305 -0.75 -14.80 -21.22
N GLY A 306 -0.46 -15.99 -20.70
CA GLY A 306 -0.75 -17.26 -21.36
C GLY A 306 -2.24 -17.62 -21.29
N GLU A 307 -2.66 -18.59 -22.11
CA GLU A 307 -4.02 -19.14 -22.10
C GLU A 307 -4.35 -19.88 -20.78
N ASP A 308 -3.32 -20.34 -20.07
CA ASP A 308 -3.41 -20.97 -18.75
C ASP A 308 -3.64 -19.97 -17.60
N GLY A 309 -3.72 -18.66 -17.91
CA GLY A 309 -3.88 -17.59 -16.94
C GLY A 309 -2.58 -17.19 -16.23
N ILE A 310 -1.44 -17.78 -16.61
CA ILE A 310 -0.13 -17.42 -16.07
C ILE A 310 0.37 -16.17 -16.80
N ILE A 311 0.72 -15.16 -16.01
CA ILE A 311 1.36 -13.94 -16.48
C ILE A 311 2.87 -14.12 -16.39
N ILE A 312 3.55 -13.83 -17.50
CA ILE A 312 5.00 -13.85 -17.63
C ILE A 312 5.46 -12.43 -17.87
N SER A 313 6.32 -11.91 -17.00
CA SER A 313 6.97 -10.62 -17.18
C SER A 313 8.48 -10.79 -17.33
N ASN A 314 9.05 -10.20 -18.38
CA ASN A 314 10.47 -10.28 -18.68
C ASN A 314 11.17 -8.98 -18.30
N TYR A 315 12.28 -9.09 -17.58
CA TYR A 315 13.08 -7.96 -17.11
C TYR A 315 14.49 -8.11 -17.64
N LYS A 316 15.03 -7.05 -18.23
CA LYS A 316 16.38 -7.03 -18.81
C LYS A 316 17.32 -6.19 -17.96
N LYS A 317 18.54 -6.69 -17.84
CA LYS A 317 19.61 -6.04 -17.10
C LYS A 317 19.90 -4.63 -17.62
N SER A 318 19.99 -3.68 -16.70
CA SER A 318 20.46 -2.32 -16.99
C SER A 318 21.99 -2.29 -17.02
N PHE A 319 22.56 -1.55 -17.98
CA PHE A 319 24.01 -1.41 -18.16
C PHE A 319 24.70 -0.48 -17.15
N GLN A 320 24.03 -0.08 -16.07
CA GLN A 320 24.63 0.84 -15.09
C GLN A 320 25.63 0.15 -14.16
N TYR A 321 26.86 0.68 -14.20
CA TYR A 321 28.04 0.39 -13.36
C TYR A 321 28.47 -1.08 -13.27
N ARG A 322 29.59 -1.39 -13.95
CA ARG A 322 30.33 -2.65 -13.80
C ARG A 322 30.69 -2.87 -12.33
N SER A 323 29.96 -3.73 -11.64
CA SER A 323 30.47 -4.34 -10.40
C SER A 323 31.55 -5.34 -10.80
N TYR A 324 32.79 -5.06 -10.39
CA TYR A 324 33.99 -5.80 -10.79
C TYR A 324 34.11 -7.20 -10.15
N LYS A 325 33.15 -7.65 -9.33
CA LYS A 325 33.33 -8.84 -8.47
C LYS A 325 32.31 -9.98 -8.62
N MET A 326 31.53 -10.07 -9.70
CA MET A 326 30.52 -11.14 -9.79
C MET A 326 30.36 -11.78 -11.15
N ALA A 327 31.22 -12.73 -11.49
CA ALA A 327 31.19 -13.45 -12.76
C ALA A 327 29.85 -14.18 -13.04
N SER A 328 29.16 -14.69 -12.01
CA SER A 328 27.86 -15.36 -12.17
C SER A 328 26.71 -14.39 -12.46
N LEU A 329 26.64 -13.26 -11.76
CA LEU A 329 25.67 -12.19 -12.04
C LEU A 329 25.99 -11.37 -13.30
N GLN A 330 27.26 -11.39 -13.73
CA GLN A 330 27.66 -10.76 -14.98
C GLN A 330 27.08 -11.46 -16.20
N LYS A 331 26.92 -12.80 -16.16
CA LYS A 331 26.31 -13.58 -17.26
C LYS A 331 24.79 -13.48 -17.33
N MET A 332 24.14 -13.13 -16.21
CA MET A 332 22.69 -13.02 -16.17
C MET A 332 22.22 -11.78 -16.91
N GLU A 333 21.36 -11.96 -17.91
CA GLU A 333 20.84 -10.92 -18.79
C GLU A 333 19.34 -10.69 -18.58
N VAL A 334 18.60 -11.75 -18.24
CA VAL A 334 17.14 -11.72 -18.14
C VAL A 334 16.64 -12.33 -16.84
N ILE A 335 15.64 -11.70 -16.23
CA ILE A 335 14.83 -12.30 -15.17
C ILE A 335 13.40 -12.47 -15.68
N LYS A 336 12.84 -13.66 -15.55
CA LYS A 336 11.43 -13.95 -15.81
C LYS A 336 10.68 -14.05 -14.49
N VAL A 337 9.54 -13.37 -14.40
CA VAL A 337 8.65 -13.46 -13.24
C VAL A 337 7.31 -14.03 -13.67
N PHE A 338 6.93 -15.14 -13.03
CA PHE A 338 5.68 -15.86 -13.24
C PHE A 338 4.69 -15.55 -12.11
N THR A 339 3.50 -15.07 -12.48
CA THR A 339 2.45 -14.70 -11.53
C THR A 339 1.09 -15.15 -12.03
N ASN A 340 0.13 -15.35 -11.13
CA ASN A 340 -1.29 -15.37 -11.49
C ASN A 340 -1.85 -13.95 -11.36
N LYS A 341 -2.90 -13.64 -12.14
CA LYS A 341 -3.60 -12.35 -12.03
C LYS A 341 -4.09 -12.15 -10.60
N LEU A 342 -3.71 -11.03 -9.99
CA LEU A 342 -4.16 -10.67 -8.66
C LEU A 342 -5.58 -10.09 -8.71
N ASP A 343 -6.47 -10.61 -7.87
CA ASP A 343 -7.75 -9.95 -7.58
C ASP A 343 -8.00 -9.89 -6.07
N LEU A 344 -7.75 -8.73 -5.49
CA LEU A 344 -7.85 -8.49 -4.05
C LEU A 344 -9.31 -8.48 -3.60
N SER A 345 -9.63 -9.26 -2.58
CA SER A 345 -10.90 -9.11 -1.84
C SER A 345 -10.89 -7.85 -0.98
N ILE A 346 -12.07 -7.38 -0.56
CA ILE A 346 -12.21 -6.25 0.38
C ILE A 346 -11.37 -6.49 1.65
N LYS A 347 -11.42 -7.71 2.21
CA LYS A 347 -10.64 -8.08 3.40
C LYS A 347 -9.13 -8.00 3.17
N GLN A 348 -8.65 -8.35 1.97
CA GLN A 348 -7.23 -8.21 1.62
C GLN A 348 -6.83 -6.74 1.47
N MET A 349 -7.74 -5.85 1.04
CA MET A 349 -7.48 -4.41 0.97
C MET A 349 -7.55 -3.71 2.34
N GLU A 350 -8.35 -4.22 3.27
CA GLU A 350 -8.41 -3.74 4.65
C GLU A 350 -7.20 -4.19 5.47
N ALA A 351 -6.67 -5.38 5.18
CA ALA A 351 -5.50 -5.96 5.85
C ALA A 351 -4.45 -6.42 4.82
N PRO A 352 -3.81 -5.48 4.10
CA PRO A 352 -2.87 -5.82 3.05
C PRO A 352 -1.67 -6.60 3.57
N ARG A 353 -1.19 -7.53 2.74
CA ARG A 353 -0.03 -8.38 3.04
C ARG A 353 0.89 -8.45 1.84
N ARG A 354 2.20 -8.49 2.12
CA ARG A 354 3.20 -8.75 1.08
C ARG A 354 3.09 -10.17 0.59
N HIS A 355 3.11 -10.33 -0.72
CA HIS A 355 3.22 -11.64 -1.36
C HIS A 355 4.56 -12.31 -1.07
N CYS A 356 4.64 -13.62 -1.30
CA CYS A 356 5.89 -14.36 -1.25
C CYS A 356 6.47 -14.48 -2.66
N CYS A 357 7.78 -14.60 -2.79
CA CYS A 357 8.40 -15.09 -4.03
C CYS A 357 9.41 -16.21 -3.78
N ASP A 358 9.64 -17.00 -4.81
CA ASP A 358 10.61 -18.09 -4.80
C ASP A 358 11.45 -18.01 -6.08
N VAL A 359 12.78 -18.17 -5.94
CA VAL A 359 13.68 -18.31 -7.10
C VAL A 359 13.63 -19.76 -7.57
N LEU A 360 13.28 -19.96 -8.83
CA LEU A 360 13.14 -21.27 -9.45
C LEU A 360 14.49 -21.76 -9.98
N LEU A 361 14.61 -23.09 -10.12
CA LEU A 361 15.78 -23.71 -10.73
C LEU A 361 15.76 -23.44 -12.25
N SER A 362 16.58 -22.49 -12.69
CA SER A 362 16.79 -22.23 -14.12
C SER A 362 17.85 -23.18 -14.69
N ARG A 363 17.59 -23.71 -15.89
CA ARG A 363 18.56 -24.51 -16.66
C ARG A 363 19.49 -23.63 -17.50
N ALA A 364 19.11 -22.37 -17.74
CA ALA A 364 19.86 -21.42 -18.55
C ALA A 364 20.75 -20.54 -17.65
N SER A 365 22.04 -20.42 -18.00
CA SER A 365 23.03 -19.71 -17.18
C SER A 365 22.91 -18.18 -17.21
N ASP A 366 22.18 -17.64 -18.18
CA ASP A 366 21.95 -16.21 -18.43
C ASP A 366 20.56 -15.74 -17.97
N GLN A 367 19.76 -16.64 -17.38
CA GLN A 367 18.37 -16.39 -17.00
C GLN A 367 18.07 -16.85 -15.58
N MET A 368 17.39 -15.99 -14.83
CA MET A 368 16.77 -16.34 -13.55
C MET A 368 15.24 -16.37 -13.69
N GLU A 369 14.60 -17.33 -13.04
CA GLU A 369 13.16 -17.45 -13.00
C GLU A 369 12.67 -17.26 -11.57
N ILE A 370 11.59 -16.50 -11.40
CA ILE A 370 10.98 -16.18 -10.11
C ILE A 370 9.48 -16.41 -10.21
N THR A 371 8.88 -17.00 -9.19
CA THR A 371 7.42 -17.02 -9.05
C THR A 371 6.98 -16.13 -7.90
N ILE A 372 5.87 -15.39 -8.06
CA ILE A 372 5.21 -14.66 -6.96
C ILE A 372 3.87 -15.34 -6.66
N ARG A 373 3.60 -15.55 -5.37
CA ARG A 373 2.37 -16.19 -4.89
C ARG A 373 1.77 -15.45 -3.71
N GLU A 374 0.44 -15.41 -3.65
CA GLU A 374 -0.31 -14.67 -2.63
C GLU A 374 -0.12 -15.26 -1.23
N PHE A 375 -0.05 -16.60 -1.16
CA PHE A 375 -0.03 -17.35 0.07
C PHE A 375 0.90 -18.55 -0.05
N PHE A 376 1.21 -19.13 1.11
CA PHE A 376 1.77 -20.46 1.17
C PHE A 376 0.69 -21.48 0.78
N GLN A 377 0.77 -21.98 -0.46
CA GLN A 377 -0.08 -23.03 -0.99
C GLN A 377 0.62 -24.38 -0.78
N TYR A 378 -0.11 -25.41 -0.35
CA TYR A 378 0.41 -26.78 -0.39
C TYR A 378 -0.36 -27.60 -1.45
N PRO A 379 0.32 -28.40 -2.29
CA PRO A 379 -0.34 -29.20 -3.32
C PRO A 379 -1.42 -30.14 -2.73
N PRO A 380 -2.42 -30.58 -3.50
CA PRO A 380 -3.49 -31.49 -3.04
C PRO A 380 -2.99 -32.80 -2.44
N LYS A 381 -1.74 -33.18 -2.75
CA LYS A 381 -1.04 -34.35 -2.20
C LYS A 381 -0.64 -34.18 -0.73
N HIS A 382 -0.78 -32.98 -0.16
CA HIS A 382 -0.49 -32.68 1.23
C HIS A 382 -1.78 -32.30 1.96
N LYS A 383 -1.85 -32.67 3.24
CA LYS A 383 -2.91 -32.28 4.17
C LYS A 383 -2.28 -31.58 5.36
N VAL A 384 -2.98 -30.64 5.98
CA VAL A 384 -2.60 -30.10 7.29
C VAL A 384 -3.47 -30.77 8.33
N ILE A 385 -2.86 -31.52 9.24
CA ILE A 385 -3.56 -32.19 10.34
C ILE A 385 -3.01 -31.64 11.65
N GLU A 386 -3.90 -31.13 12.49
CA GLU A 386 -3.57 -30.80 13.87
C GLU A 386 -3.65 -32.04 14.75
N VAL A 387 -2.63 -32.27 15.57
CA VAL A 387 -2.47 -33.46 16.40
C VAL A 387 -2.02 -33.08 17.81
N SER A 388 -2.10 -34.02 18.74
CA SER A 388 -1.47 -33.87 20.05
C SER A 388 0.06 -33.91 19.95
N LYS A 389 0.77 -33.52 21.01
CA LYS A 389 2.23 -33.69 21.11
C LYS A 389 2.67 -35.13 20.81
N ALA A 390 1.92 -36.12 21.31
CA ALA A 390 2.23 -37.53 21.06
C ALA A 390 2.03 -37.91 19.58
N GLY A 391 0.98 -37.41 18.93
CA GLY A 391 0.74 -37.61 17.49
C GLY A 391 1.81 -36.92 16.64
N TYR A 392 2.27 -35.75 17.07
CA TYR A 392 3.37 -35.02 16.46
C TYR A 392 4.69 -35.79 16.55
N ASP A 393 5.07 -36.24 17.75
CA ASP A 393 6.33 -36.96 18.00
C ASP A 393 6.37 -38.30 17.26
N SER A 394 5.26 -39.02 17.21
CA SER A 394 5.15 -40.32 16.54
C SER A 394 4.83 -40.24 15.04
N CYS A 395 4.54 -39.05 14.52
CA CYS A 395 4.01 -38.84 13.17
C CYS A 395 2.78 -39.69 12.85
N GLN A 396 1.88 -39.81 13.83
CA GLN A 396 0.62 -40.53 13.69
C GLN A 396 -0.52 -39.54 13.40
N PRO A 397 -1.18 -39.64 12.23
CA PRO A 397 -2.36 -38.83 11.92
C PRO A 397 -3.65 -39.39 12.54
N SER A 398 -3.58 -40.48 13.30
CA SER A 398 -4.74 -41.06 13.99
C SER A 398 -5.23 -40.10 15.09
N ASN A 399 -6.55 -39.89 15.14
CA ASN A 399 -7.23 -38.98 16.07
C ASN A 399 -6.85 -37.49 15.88
N PRO A 400 -7.15 -36.91 14.70
CA PRO A 400 -6.87 -35.51 14.43
C PRO A 400 -7.72 -34.60 15.33
N ILE A 401 -7.10 -33.54 15.87
CA ILE A 401 -7.83 -32.43 16.49
C ILE A 401 -8.61 -31.68 15.41
N GLN A 402 -7.94 -31.40 14.29
CA GLN A 402 -8.52 -30.81 13.09
C GLN A 402 -7.79 -31.28 11.83
N SER A 403 -8.45 -31.23 10.68
CA SER A 403 -7.87 -31.64 9.39
C SER A 403 -8.29 -30.71 8.27
N TYR A 404 -7.34 -30.41 7.40
CA TYR A 404 -7.51 -29.48 6.29
C TYR A 404 -6.87 -30.03 5.02
N ASN A 405 -7.56 -29.84 3.90
CA ASN A 405 -7.21 -30.34 2.57
C ASN A 405 -7.51 -29.31 1.46
N ASP A 406 -7.71 -28.05 1.84
CA ASP A 406 -8.12 -26.95 0.95
C ASP A 406 -6.94 -26.30 0.22
N GLY A 407 -5.69 -26.73 0.47
CA GLY A 407 -4.48 -26.21 -0.18
C GLY A 407 -4.06 -24.81 0.28
N THR A 408 -4.96 -24.06 0.92
CA THR A 408 -4.75 -22.71 1.47
C THR A 408 -5.42 -22.56 2.84
N THR A 409 -4.96 -23.32 3.82
CA THR A 409 -5.58 -23.34 5.14
C THR A 409 -5.23 -22.13 6.01
N THR A 410 -6.25 -21.49 6.60
CA THR A 410 -6.06 -20.46 7.64
C THR A 410 -6.51 -20.97 9.01
N ILE A 411 -5.61 -20.98 10.00
CA ILE A 411 -5.90 -21.51 11.36
C ILE A 411 -5.83 -20.37 12.39
N PRO A 412 -6.89 -20.13 13.20
CA PRO A 412 -6.83 -19.19 14.31
C PRO A 412 -5.98 -19.76 15.45
N LEU A 413 -5.03 -18.99 15.99
CA LEU A 413 -4.07 -19.45 17.02
C LEU A 413 -4.52 -19.12 18.45
N THR A 414 -5.69 -19.62 18.84
CA THR A 414 -6.29 -19.44 20.16
C THR A 414 -6.92 -20.76 20.62
N PRO A 415 -6.88 -21.16 21.91
CA PRO A 415 -6.29 -20.49 23.09
C PRO A 415 -4.77 -20.73 23.26
N GLU A 416 -4.14 -20.18 24.31
CA GLU A 416 -2.72 -20.39 24.65
C GLU A 416 -2.32 -21.86 24.74
N GLY A 417 -1.10 -22.15 24.29
CA GLY A 417 -0.46 -23.45 24.40
C GLY A 417 0.32 -23.84 23.16
N LYS A 418 0.95 -25.00 23.25
CA LYS A 418 1.64 -25.62 22.11
C LYS A 418 0.63 -26.31 21.21
N ARG A 419 0.64 -25.94 19.94
CA ARG A 419 -0.16 -26.59 18.90
C ARG A 419 0.76 -27.28 17.93
N TYR A 420 0.35 -28.47 17.50
CA TYR A 420 1.19 -29.34 16.70
C TYR A 420 0.49 -29.72 15.42
N PHE A 421 1.17 -29.52 14.30
CA PHE A 421 0.65 -29.83 12.99
C PHE A 421 1.59 -30.84 12.31
N ILE A 422 1.00 -31.73 11.50
CA ILE A 422 1.73 -32.68 10.66
C ILE A 422 1.10 -32.75 9.26
N CYS A 423 1.87 -33.25 8.29
CA CYS A 423 1.29 -33.70 7.03
C CYS A 423 0.74 -35.12 7.16
N GLY A 424 -0.55 -35.30 6.88
CA GLY A 424 -1.24 -36.58 6.97
C GLY A 424 -0.94 -37.59 5.86
N THR A 425 -0.18 -37.18 4.84
CA THR A 425 0.20 -38.07 3.74
C THR A 425 1.30 -39.03 4.20
N ILE A 426 1.16 -40.31 3.83
CA ILE A 426 2.06 -41.39 4.26
C ILE A 426 3.52 -41.01 4.00
N GLY A 427 4.35 -41.10 5.04
CA GLY A 427 5.79 -40.80 4.97
C GLY A 427 6.17 -39.32 5.10
N HIS A 428 5.28 -38.38 4.77
CA HIS A 428 5.61 -36.96 4.71
C HIS A 428 5.98 -36.36 6.08
N CYS A 429 5.23 -36.69 7.14
CA CYS A 429 5.57 -36.23 8.49
C CYS A 429 6.96 -36.71 8.94
N ARG A 430 7.30 -37.99 8.69
CA ARG A 430 8.61 -38.56 9.04
C ARG A 430 9.75 -37.94 8.23
N GLN A 431 9.43 -37.41 7.04
CA GLN A 431 10.31 -36.60 6.22
C GLN A 431 10.30 -35.12 6.62
N GLY A 432 9.89 -34.79 7.86
CA GLY A 432 9.99 -33.45 8.43
C GLY A 432 8.86 -32.47 8.10
N MET A 433 7.78 -32.92 7.47
CA MET A 433 6.56 -32.12 7.35
C MET A 433 5.77 -32.13 8.68
N LYS A 434 6.36 -31.51 9.72
CA LYS A 434 5.79 -31.31 11.06
C LYS A 434 6.25 -29.97 11.71
N LEU A 435 5.35 -29.22 12.35
CA LEU A 435 5.45 -27.82 12.82
C LEU A 435 4.83 -27.75 14.21
N GLU A 436 5.61 -27.24 15.14
CA GLU A 436 5.16 -26.86 16.47
C GLU A 436 4.99 -25.35 16.51
N ILE A 437 3.91 -24.88 17.10
CA ILE A 437 3.60 -23.46 17.26
C ILE A 437 3.33 -23.20 18.73
N ASP A 438 4.10 -22.30 19.33
CA ASP A 438 3.77 -21.69 20.61
C ASP A 438 2.73 -20.59 20.38
N THR A 439 1.49 -20.85 20.83
CA THR A 439 0.43 -19.85 20.86
C THR A 439 0.43 -19.20 22.24
N LEU A 440 0.57 -17.88 22.30
CA LEU A 440 0.57 -17.10 23.54
C LEU A 440 -0.78 -16.41 23.67
N ASP A 441 -1.40 -16.45 24.85
CA ASP A 441 -2.66 -15.74 25.05
C ASP A 441 -2.45 -14.23 25.06
N SER A 442 -3.50 -13.52 24.63
CA SER A 442 -3.62 -12.08 24.85
C SER A 442 -4.30 -11.75 26.19
N ALA A 443 -4.62 -12.76 27.01
CA ALA A 443 -5.45 -12.64 28.21
C ALA A 443 -4.89 -13.44 29.40
N THR A 444 -3.98 -12.84 30.17
CA THR A 444 -3.77 -13.22 31.58
C THR A 444 -3.87 -11.97 32.45
N SER A 445 -5.08 -11.70 32.94
CA SER A 445 -5.27 -10.98 34.20
C SER A 445 -6.41 -11.66 34.95
N ALA A 446 -6.08 -12.29 36.07
CA ALA A 446 -7.04 -12.90 36.98
C ALA A 446 -8.10 -11.88 37.40
N SER A 447 -9.37 -12.27 37.33
CA SER A 447 -10.50 -11.51 37.91
C SER A 447 -10.56 -11.77 39.42
N PRO A 448 -10.70 -10.76 40.28
CA PRO A 448 -11.15 -10.96 41.65
C PRO A 448 -12.68 -11.10 41.72
N GLU A 449 -13.12 -11.85 42.73
CA GLU A 449 -14.48 -12.26 43.05
C GLU A 449 -15.55 -11.14 43.09
N ALA A 450 -16.77 -11.56 42.79
CA ALA A 450 -17.99 -10.75 42.81
C ALA A 450 -18.48 -10.38 44.22
N SER A 451 -19.10 -9.21 44.31
CA SER A 451 -20.07 -8.86 45.36
C SER A 451 -21.11 -7.88 44.79
N PRO A 452 -22.31 -7.78 45.42
CA PRO A 452 -23.59 -7.95 44.72
C PRO A 452 -24.21 -6.67 44.14
N SER A 453 -25.16 -6.88 43.21
CA SER A 453 -25.97 -5.88 42.51
C SER A 453 -26.81 -4.96 43.41
N PRO A 454 -27.34 -3.87 42.84
CA PRO A 454 -28.77 -3.88 42.54
C PRO A 454 -29.17 -3.39 41.12
N ALA A 455 -29.98 -4.24 40.48
CA ALA A 455 -31.17 -4.04 39.64
C ALA A 455 -31.38 -2.83 38.67
N LEU A 456 -31.77 -3.24 37.45
CA LEU A 456 -32.78 -2.69 36.49
C LEU A 456 -32.36 -1.65 35.42
N SER A 457 -32.18 -2.14 34.18
CA SER A 457 -32.99 -1.84 32.95
C SER A 457 -32.30 -2.41 31.68
N PRO A 458 -33.02 -2.67 30.56
CA PRO A 458 -32.79 -3.85 29.72
C PRO A 458 -31.69 -3.71 28.66
N GLU A 459 -31.11 -4.87 28.32
CA GLU A 459 -30.07 -5.13 27.34
C GLU A 459 -30.49 -4.82 25.89
N ILE A 460 -29.58 -4.20 25.14
CA ILE A 460 -29.43 -4.46 23.70
C ILE A 460 -28.16 -5.28 23.54
N SER A 461 -28.34 -6.53 23.09
CA SER A 461 -27.25 -7.47 22.83
C SER A 461 -26.45 -7.03 21.60
N ILE A 462 -25.19 -6.60 21.82
CA ILE A 462 -24.20 -6.46 20.76
C ILE A 462 -23.04 -7.39 21.12
N THR A 463 -22.94 -8.52 20.43
CA THR A 463 -21.80 -9.43 20.50
C THR A 463 -20.52 -8.72 20.00
N PRO A 464 -19.44 -8.63 20.79
CA PRO A 464 -18.16 -8.11 20.31
C PRO A 464 -17.48 -9.14 19.40
N PHE A 465 -17.12 -8.72 18.19
CA PHE A 465 -16.31 -9.49 17.26
C PHE A 465 -14.86 -9.57 17.79
N LEU A 466 -14.42 -10.77 18.18
CA LEU A 466 -13.04 -11.05 18.58
C LEU A 466 -12.10 -10.96 17.36
N LEU A 467 -11.14 -10.03 17.41
CA LEU A 467 -10.06 -9.90 16.43
C LEU A 467 -9.05 -11.05 16.62
N GLN A 468 -9.29 -12.19 15.96
CA GLN A 468 -8.36 -13.33 16.01
C GLN A 468 -7.11 -13.10 15.14
N LYS A 469 -5.92 -13.25 15.73
CA LYS A 469 -4.66 -13.41 14.99
C LYS A 469 -4.70 -14.75 14.23
N LYS A 470 -4.70 -14.68 12.90
CA LYS A 470 -4.70 -15.83 11.98
C LYS A 470 -3.32 -16.01 11.35
N ILE A 471 -2.75 -17.22 11.44
CA ILE A 471 -1.54 -17.60 10.71
C ILE A 471 -1.91 -18.65 9.64
N LEU A 472 -1.33 -18.50 8.45
CA LEU A 472 -1.30 -19.53 7.40
C LEU A 472 -0.07 -20.43 7.64
N LEU A 473 -0.25 -21.74 7.68
CA LEU A 473 0.84 -22.71 7.88
C LEU A 473 1.28 -23.33 6.56
N GLN A 474 2.58 -23.56 6.39
CA GLN A 474 3.14 -24.38 5.30
C GLN A 474 4.18 -25.38 5.80
N TRP A 475 4.21 -26.53 5.13
CA TRP A 475 5.28 -27.53 5.20
C TRP A 475 6.35 -27.27 4.14
N PRO A 476 7.64 -27.14 4.49
CA PRO A 476 8.72 -27.20 3.51
C PRO A 476 8.99 -28.65 3.08
N ASN A 477 9.25 -28.86 1.78
CA ASN A 477 9.93 -30.08 1.31
C ASN A 477 11.34 -30.12 1.93
N LEU A 478 11.73 -31.30 2.40
CA LEU A 478 12.93 -31.49 3.22
C LEU A 478 14.22 -31.24 2.42
N LEU A 479 14.83 -30.08 2.66
CA LEU A 479 16.27 -29.88 2.91
C LEU A 479 16.35 -28.56 3.71
N THR A 480 16.21 -28.71 5.03
CA THR A 480 16.48 -27.74 6.11
C THR A 480 16.08 -26.27 5.88
N LEU A 481 14.88 -25.87 6.29
CA LEU A 481 14.56 -24.45 6.55
C LEU A 481 13.53 -24.26 7.68
N PHE A 482 13.97 -23.57 8.72
CA PHE A 482 13.14 -22.60 9.44
C PHE A 482 13.30 -21.23 8.75
N PRO A 483 12.23 -20.48 8.47
CA PRO A 483 12.32 -19.02 8.49
C PRO A 483 12.25 -18.60 9.97
N LYS A 484 13.40 -18.56 10.65
CA LYS A 484 13.48 -17.84 11.93
C LYS A 484 13.39 -16.35 11.63
N CYS A 485 12.18 -15.78 11.71
CA CYS A 485 12.02 -14.44 12.27
C CYS A 485 12.49 -14.52 13.73
N ARG A 486 13.79 -14.38 13.97
CA ARG A 486 14.35 -14.36 15.32
C ARG A 486 14.09 -12.98 15.91
N VAL A 487 13.08 -12.86 16.77
CA VAL A 487 12.96 -11.72 17.69
C VAL A 487 14.07 -11.88 18.73
N LEU A 488 15.06 -11.00 18.70
CA LEU A 488 16.02 -10.84 19.79
C LEU A 488 15.26 -10.30 21.01
N HIS A 489 15.36 -10.99 22.14
CA HIS A 489 14.94 -10.46 23.43
C HIS A 489 15.75 -9.20 23.74
N SER A 490 15.10 -8.03 23.65
CA SER A 490 15.51 -6.85 24.40
C SER A 490 14.63 -6.78 25.65
N LYS A 491 15.27 -6.69 26.81
CA LYS A 491 14.60 -6.44 28.09
C LYS A 491 14.16 -4.97 28.16
N HIS A 492 13.14 -4.61 27.39
CA HIS A 492 12.36 -3.40 27.63
C HIS A 492 10.90 -3.81 27.74
N ILE A 493 10.37 -3.72 28.96
CA ILE A 493 8.98 -4.04 29.27
C ILE A 493 8.11 -2.97 28.62
N TRP A 494 7.51 -3.30 27.48
CA TRP A 494 6.37 -2.55 26.96
C TRP A 494 5.16 -2.91 27.84
N LYS A 495 4.54 -1.93 28.49
CA LYS A 495 3.22 -2.11 29.12
C LYS A 495 2.22 -2.37 28.00
N VAL A 496 1.71 -3.60 27.90
CA VAL A 496 0.63 -3.95 26.99
C VAL A 496 -0.68 -3.46 27.64
N LEU A 497 -1.33 -2.46 27.04
CA LEU A 497 -2.70 -2.08 27.39
C LEU A 497 -3.65 -3.13 26.81
N ASN A 498 -3.93 -4.17 27.58
CA ASN A 498 -4.94 -5.17 27.24
C ASN A 498 -6.33 -4.60 27.56
N SER A 499 -7.09 -4.29 26.50
CA SER A 499 -8.45 -3.72 26.50
C SER A 499 -8.57 -2.20 26.69
N LEU A 500 -9.16 -1.53 25.70
CA LEU A 500 -9.84 -0.24 25.87
C LEU A 500 -11.22 -0.55 26.47
N GLN A 501 -11.29 -0.84 27.77
CA GLN A 501 -12.56 -0.68 28.48
C GLN A 501 -12.83 0.82 28.62
N ALA A 502 -14.07 1.24 28.37
CA ALA A 502 -14.50 2.60 28.59
C ALA A 502 -14.23 2.97 30.06
N ILE A 503 -13.23 3.82 30.29
CA ILE A 503 -12.98 4.39 31.62
C ILE A 503 -14.19 5.31 31.90
N PRO A 504 -14.99 5.08 32.95
CA PRO A 504 -16.03 6.03 33.31
C PRO A 504 -15.38 7.39 33.60
N PRO A 505 -16.04 8.51 33.26
CA PRO A 505 -15.43 9.83 33.38
C PRO A 505 -14.88 10.03 34.80
N MET A 506 -13.57 10.31 34.91
CA MET A 506 -12.96 10.74 36.16
C MET A 506 -13.64 12.05 36.59
N ASN A 507 -14.31 12.03 37.74
CA ASN A 507 -14.70 13.25 38.43
C ASN A 507 -13.42 13.99 38.83
N LEU A 508 -13.05 14.99 38.04
CA LEU A 508 -12.02 15.96 38.41
C LEU A 508 -12.54 16.75 39.62
N GLN A 509 -11.99 16.47 40.81
CA GLN A 509 -12.15 17.40 41.93
C GLN A 509 -11.43 18.71 41.61
N PRO A 510 -11.99 19.88 41.99
CA PRO A 510 -11.31 21.16 41.78
C PRO A 510 -10.03 21.21 42.64
N LEU A 511 -8.91 21.55 42.01
CA LEU A 511 -7.67 21.89 42.74
C LEU A 511 -7.90 23.13 43.61
N PRO A 512 -7.34 23.19 44.82
CA PRO A 512 -7.46 24.36 45.68
C PRO A 512 -6.75 25.55 45.03
N ARG A 513 -7.44 26.71 45.02
CA ARG A 513 -6.87 27.97 44.56
C ARG A 513 -5.66 28.32 45.41
N LEU A 514 -4.55 28.66 44.76
CA LEU A 514 -3.48 29.48 45.33
C LEU A 514 -3.69 30.93 44.87
#